data_AF-A0A7C8MTK7-F1
#
_entry.id   AF-A0A7C8MTK7-F1
#
_cell.length_a   1.000
_cell.length_b   1.000
_cell.length_c   1.000
_cell.angle_alpha   90.00
_cell.angle_beta   90.00
_cell.angle_gamma   90.00
#
_symmetry.space_group_name_H-M   'P 1'
#
loop_
_entity.id
_entity.type
_entity.pdbx_description
1 polymer ?
#
loop_
_entity_poly.entity_id
_entity_poly.type
_entity_poly.pdbx_seq_one_letter_code
_entity_poly.pdbx_strand_id
1 'polypeptide(L)'
;MAPRRGGSSGSSGLGDSSGESSCPGAFQSAYSTEIVYFVAYCLFWLVTLLILIALWRVKKRHPNAQKLVGPVYLASLLLSLLAYTLLIIAIVLLECGTTPSRTYYHWAITFTVFFRLATFLLLVVFASVMNTVLRERLGYGSKIFNIAQGVVLGFMAIVMGAYVGLQCYNLSFNFRSSGRSSRSPLLNYEQERLALAYWMLYLLSVLASGAFAIVTLVSMRSKRIPTGHLIGWVTAVTLSMFIWVLLTVIQAGAAVDPRSAGLGRQTYFAFEYIVDAFQTLSWIFLLCLAKSKALFGSPMDTTNHPVQYNSTYLQPQQPYIAPPPLQQQYAYDGDATQQYYYQQQPAYNGTTPLAHHDRHELK
;
A
#
# COMPACT_ATOMS: atom_id res chain seq x y z
N MET A 1 -43.73 25.49 -0.35
CA MET A 1 -43.77 26.74 -1.15
C MET A 1 -42.37 26.97 -1.69
N ALA A 2 -42.15 26.77 -2.99
CA ALA A 2 -40.88 27.06 -3.65
C ALA A 2 -40.97 28.42 -4.34
N PRO A 3 -39.94 29.28 -4.30
CA PRO A 3 -39.97 30.51 -5.06
C PRO A 3 -39.75 30.21 -6.54
N ARG A 4 -40.80 30.49 -7.31
CA ARG A 4 -40.82 30.60 -8.77
C ARG A 4 -40.78 32.10 -9.11
N ARG A 5 -40.09 32.44 -10.21
CA ARG A 5 -39.91 33.75 -10.90
C ARG A 5 -38.63 34.48 -10.50
N GLY A 6 -37.87 35.09 -11.42
CA GLY A 6 -37.99 35.40 -12.86
C GLY A 6 -36.81 36.36 -13.18
N GLY A 7 -36.37 36.70 -14.39
CA GLY A 7 -36.80 36.54 -15.77
C GLY A 7 -35.98 37.53 -16.64
N SER A 8 -36.10 37.43 -17.97
CA SER A 8 -35.61 38.33 -19.04
C SER A 8 -34.12 38.20 -19.43
N SER A 9 -33.69 38.30 -20.70
CA SER A 9 -34.35 38.32 -22.02
C SER A 9 -33.26 38.47 -23.10
N GLY A 10 -33.41 37.78 -24.24
CA GLY A 10 -32.98 38.29 -25.55
C GLY A 10 -31.63 37.85 -26.11
N SER A 11 -31.64 36.89 -27.03
CA SER A 11 -30.96 37.00 -28.33
C SER A 11 -31.36 35.84 -29.24
N SER A 12 -32.03 36.18 -30.32
CA SER A 12 -32.37 35.35 -31.47
C SER A 12 -31.13 35.07 -32.33
N GLY A 13 -30.76 33.80 -32.49
CA GLY A 13 -29.66 33.36 -33.36
C GLY A 13 -29.79 31.89 -33.73
N LEU A 14 -30.53 31.65 -34.81
CA LEU A 14 -30.39 30.58 -35.81
C LEU A 14 -29.51 29.37 -35.44
N GLY A 15 -30.19 28.24 -35.20
CA GLY A 15 -29.86 26.92 -35.77
C GLY A 15 -28.41 26.45 -35.73
N ASP A 16 -28.02 25.83 -34.61
CA ASP A 16 -27.19 24.64 -34.68
C ASP A 16 -27.60 23.70 -33.54
N SER A 17 -28.07 22.51 -33.88
CA SER A 17 -28.39 21.43 -32.95
C SER A 17 -27.10 20.81 -32.42
N SER A 18 -26.32 21.62 -31.72
CA SER A 18 -25.10 21.23 -31.01
C SER A 18 -25.50 20.96 -29.56
N GLY A 19 -25.35 19.71 -29.12
CA GLY A 19 -25.82 19.25 -27.81
C GLY A 19 -25.39 20.20 -26.70
N GLU A 20 -26.37 20.76 -25.97
CA GLU A 20 -26.15 21.66 -24.85
C GLU A 20 -25.18 21.00 -23.86
N SER A 21 -23.93 21.46 -23.86
CA SER A 21 -22.99 21.08 -22.82
C SER A 21 -23.56 21.51 -21.48
N SER A 22 -23.66 20.59 -20.52
CA SER A 22 -24.33 20.84 -19.24
C SER A 22 -23.67 21.95 -18.40
N CYS A 23 -22.46 22.40 -18.77
CA CYS A 23 -21.73 23.52 -18.18
C CYS A 23 -20.89 24.27 -19.24
N PRO A 24 -21.46 25.25 -19.97
CA PRO A 24 -20.72 25.99 -20.99
C PRO A 24 -19.60 26.84 -20.36
N GLY A 25 -18.37 26.69 -20.87
CA GLY A 25 -17.20 27.44 -20.41
C GLY A 25 -16.43 26.84 -19.22
N ALA A 26 -16.79 25.63 -18.76
CA ALA A 26 -16.05 24.92 -17.71
C ALA A 26 -14.58 24.71 -18.11
N PHE A 27 -13.64 24.93 -17.19
CA PHE A 27 -12.19 24.77 -17.38
C PHE A 27 -11.52 25.72 -18.40
N GLN A 28 -12.20 26.77 -18.85
CA GLN A 28 -11.66 27.74 -19.82
C GLN A 28 -11.11 29.02 -19.17
N SER A 29 -11.23 29.16 -17.84
CA SER A 29 -10.88 30.37 -17.10
C SER A 29 -9.38 30.41 -16.75
N ALA A 30 -8.77 31.59 -16.73
CA ALA A 30 -7.39 31.75 -16.28
C ALA A 30 -7.19 31.36 -14.79
N TYR A 31 -8.29 31.30 -14.03
CA TYR A 31 -8.35 30.91 -12.62
C TYR A 31 -9.05 29.56 -12.40
N SER A 32 -9.42 28.84 -13.48
CA SER A 32 -10.02 27.50 -13.34
C SER A 32 -8.96 26.47 -12.98
N THR A 33 -9.43 25.36 -12.41
CA THR A 33 -8.60 24.17 -12.25
C THR A 33 -8.11 23.76 -13.64
N GLU A 34 -6.82 23.51 -13.79
CA GLU A 34 -6.36 23.02 -15.09
C GLU A 34 -6.95 21.66 -15.40
N ILE A 35 -7.34 21.48 -16.67
CA ILE A 35 -7.84 20.21 -17.21
C ILE A 35 -6.87 19.07 -16.90
N VAL A 36 -5.56 19.35 -16.92
CA VAL A 36 -4.49 18.38 -16.65
C VAL A 36 -4.62 17.75 -15.26
N TYR A 37 -4.94 18.53 -14.23
CA TYR A 37 -5.17 18.01 -12.87
C TYR A 37 -6.47 17.22 -12.79
N PHE A 38 -7.53 17.74 -13.38
CA PHE A 38 -8.83 17.07 -13.36
C PHE A 38 -8.77 15.67 -13.99
N VAL A 39 -8.08 15.54 -15.12
CA VAL A 39 -7.83 14.25 -15.78
C VAL A 39 -7.01 13.33 -14.88
N ALA A 40 -5.97 13.84 -14.20
CA ALA A 40 -5.18 13.06 -13.25
C ALA A 40 -6.05 12.49 -12.14
N TYR A 41 -6.89 13.32 -11.51
CA TYR A 41 -7.80 12.89 -10.43
C TYR A 41 -8.76 11.80 -10.89
N CYS A 42 -9.34 11.94 -12.08
CA CYS A 42 -10.22 10.92 -12.66
C CYS A 42 -9.49 9.60 -12.93
N LEU A 43 -8.27 9.68 -13.47
CA LEU A 43 -7.44 8.51 -13.75
C LEU A 43 -7.08 7.78 -12.46
N PHE A 44 -6.56 8.47 -11.44
CA PHE A 44 -6.17 7.85 -10.18
C PHE A 44 -7.36 7.38 -9.36
N TRP A 45 -8.54 8.02 -9.48
CA TRP A 45 -9.79 7.50 -8.95
C TRP A 45 -10.13 6.13 -9.57
N LEU A 46 -10.08 6.01 -10.91
CA LEU A 46 -10.33 4.75 -11.61
C LEU A 46 -9.32 3.66 -11.21
N VAL A 47 -8.03 4.00 -11.13
CA VAL A 47 -7.00 3.04 -10.73
C VAL A 47 -7.22 2.59 -9.28
N THR A 48 -7.53 3.50 -8.36
CA THR A 48 -7.84 3.18 -6.96
C THR A 48 -9.06 2.28 -6.84
N LEU A 49 -10.10 2.52 -7.64
CA LEU A 49 -11.29 1.66 -7.72
C LEU A 49 -10.93 0.25 -8.21
N LEU A 50 -10.09 0.13 -9.24
CA LEU A 50 -9.62 -1.16 -9.75
C LEU A 50 -8.79 -1.91 -8.70
N ILE A 51 -7.94 -1.23 -7.93
CA ILE A 51 -7.18 -1.83 -6.82
C ILE A 51 -8.15 -2.33 -5.75
N LEU A 52 -9.19 -1.57 -5.42
CA LEU A 52 -10.21 -1.99 -4.45
C LEU A 52 -10.93 -3.26 -4.94
N ILE A 53 -11.33 -3.32 -6.21
CA ILE A 53 -11.95 -4.53 -6.81
C ILE A 53 -10.97 -5.71 -6.78
N ALA A 54 -9.70 -5.48 -7.13
CA ALA A 54 -8.65 -6.51 -7.08
C ALA A 54 -8.45 -7.03 -5.65
N LEU A 55 -8.49 -6.15 -4.65
CA LEU A 55 -8.43 -6.50 -3.23
C LEU A 55 -9.53 -7.49 -2.85
N TRP A 56 -10.78 -7.22 -3.22
CA TRP A 56 -11.90 -8.14 -2.94
C TRP A 56 -11.67 -9.53 -3.55
N ARG A 57 -11.15 -9.59 -4.79
CA ARG A 57 -10.81 -10.86 -5.46
C ARG A 57 -9.66 -11.59 -4.77
N VAL A 58 -8.61 -10.88 -4.36
CA VAL A 58 -7.47 -11.46 -3.64
C VAL A 58 -7.90 -11.99 -2.28
N LYS A 59 -8.71 -11.23 -1.53
CA LYS A 59 -9.26 -11.64 -0.22
C LYS A 59 -10.09 -12.91 -0.31
N LYS A 60 -10.89 -13.06 -1.38
CA LYS A 60 -11.71 -14.26 -1.62
C LYS A 60 -10.84 -15.47 -2.00
N ARG A 61 -9.79 -15.28 -2.82
CA ARG A 61 -8.96 -16.39 -3.33
C ARG A 61 -7.86 -16.82 -2.34
N HIS A 62 -7.39 -15.92 -1.49
CA HIS A 62 -6.25 -16.12 -0.60
C HIS A 62 -6.60 -15.67 0.83
N PRO A 63 -7.19 -16.54 1.67
CA PRO A 63 -7.60 -16.16 3.02
C PRO A 63 -6.42 -15.69 3.88
N ASN A 64 -5.23 -16.24 3.66
CA ASN A 64 -4.02 -15.84 4.38
C ASN A 64 -3.55 -14.41 4.06
N ALA A 65 -3.91 -13.87 2.89
CA ALA A 65 -3.57 -12.50 2.50
C ALA A 65 -4.20 -11.44 3.41
N GLN A 66 -5.25 -11.81 4.17
CA GLN A 66 -5.95 -10.90 5.09
C GLN A 66 -5.06 -10.34 6.21
N LYS A 67 -3.95 -11.00 6.54
CA LYS A 67 -3.01 -10.50 7.55
C LYS A 67 -2.29 -9.22 7.09
N LEU A 68 -1.89 -9.16 5.82
CA LEU A 68 -1.22 -7.98 5.26
C LEU A 68 -2.24 -6.97 4.73
N VAL A 69 -3.29 -7.46 4.05
CA VAL A 69 -4.33 -6.63 3.44
C VAL A 69 -5.57 -6.54 4.32
N GLY A 70 -5.31 -6.22 5.58
CA GLY A 70 -6.32 -6.13 6.63
C GLY A 70 -7.16 -4.85 6.55
N PRO A 71 -7.89 -4.52 7.64
CA PRO A 71 -8.78 -3.36 7.67
C PRO A 71 -8.04 -2.03 7.50
N VAL A 72 -6.78 -1.92 7.94
CA VAL A 72 -5.99 -0.68 7.80
C VAL A 72 -5.69 -0.36 6.34
N TYR A 73 -5.32 -1.36 5.53
CA TYR A 73 -5.10 -1.18 4.10
C TYR A 73 -6.40 -0.85 3.37
N LEU A 74 -7.48 -1.56 3.69
CA LEU A 74 -8.81 -1.27 3.14
C LEU A 74 -9.25 0.17 3.48
N ALA A 75 -9.05 0.61 4.73
CA ALA A 75 -9.36 1.96 5.16
C ALA A 75 -8.51 3.00 4.40
N SER A 76 -7.22 2.76 4.19
CA SER A 76 -6.36 3.62 3.38
C SER A 76 -6.93 3.82 1.95
N LEU A 77 -7.29 2.72 1.27
CA LEU A 77 -7.87 2.79 -0.07
C LEU A 77 -9.25 3.45 -0.09
N LEU A 78 -10.13 3.15 0.86
CA LEU A 78 -11.46 3.74 0.93
C LEU A 78 -11.40 5.24 1.20
N LEU A 79 -10.53 5.69 2.11
CA LEU A 79 -10.34 7.12 2.37
C LEU A 79 -9.75 7.84 1.15
N SER A 80 -8.81 7.21 0.43
CA SER A 80 -8.27 7.78 -0.82
C SER A 80 -9.33 7.87 -1.91
N LEU A 81 -10.12 6.81 -2.13
CA LEU A 81 -11.20 6.79 -3.11
C LEU A 81 -12.26 7.84 -2.77
N LEU A 82 -12.63 7.96 -1.49
CA LEU A 82 -13.55 8.99 -1.01
C LEU A 82 -12.98 10.38 -1.24
N ALA A 83 -11.71 10.61 -0.93
CA ALA A 83 -11.04 11.89 -1.16
C ALA A 83 -11.07 12.30 -2.64
N TYR A 84 -10.71 11.41 -3.56
CA TYR A 84 -10.79 11.66 -5.00
C TYR A 84 -12.24 11.90 -5.46
N THR A 85 -13.21 11.15 -4.93
CA THR A 85 -14.63 11.33 -5.28
C THR A 85 -15.11 12.72 -4.87
N LEU A 86 -14.81 13.14 -3.64
CA LEU A 86 -15.16 14.47 -3.12
C LEU A 86 -14.45 15.58 -3.89
N LEU A 87 -13.18 15.38 -4.26
CA LEU A 87 -12.39 16.32 -5.05
C LEU A 87 -12.98 16.52 -6.45
N ILE A 88 -13.28 15.43 -7.17
CA ILE A 88 -13.89 15.47 -8.51
C ILE A 88 -15.24 16.16 -8.46
N ILE A 89 -16.11 15.80 -7.51
CA ILE A 89 -17.42 16.45 -7.33
C ILE A 89 -17.23 17.94 -7.04
N ALA A 90 -16.34 18.31 -6.13
CA ALA A 90 -16.10 19.70 -5.76
C ALA A 90 -15.60 20.54 -6.94
N ILE A 91 -14.69 20.00 -7.77
CA ILE A 91 -14.17 20.68 -8.96
C ILE A 91 -15.28 20.84 -10.00
N VAL A 92 -16.04 19.78 -10.30
CA VAL A 92 -17.15 19.86 -11.27
C VAL A 92 -18.18 20.89 -10.82
N LEU A 93 -18.56 20.88 -9.54
CA LEU A 93 -19.52 21.85 -8.99
C LEU A 93 -19.00 23.29 -9.04
N LEU A 94 -17.70 23.50 -8.81
CA LEU A 94 -17.05 24.80 -8.88
C LEU A 94 -17.01 25.34 -10.32
N GLU A 95 -16.54 24.53 -11.27
CA GLU A 95 -16.41 24.89 -12.68
C GLU A 95 -17.76 25.09 -13.37
N CYS A 96 -18.80 24.38 -12.93
CA CYS A 96 -20.17 24.59 -13.38
C CYS A 96 -20.86 25.79 -12.71
N GLY A 97 -20.17 26.52 -11.81
CA GLY A 97 -20.73 27.68 -11.11
C GLY A 97 -21.87 27.36 -10.14
N THR A 98 -22.13 26.07 -9.87
CA THR A 98 -23.22 25.62 -8.98
C THR A 98 -22.90 25.88 -7.51
N THR A 99 -21.62 25.89 -7.16
CA THR A 99 -21.13 26.02 -5.79
C THR A 99 -20.31 27.30 -5.66
N PRO A 100 -20.65 28.21 -4.73
CA PRO A 100 -19.87 29.41 -4.51
C PRO A 100 -18.48 29.03 -3.96
N SER A 101 -17.46 29.85 -4.23
CA SER A 101 -16.07 29.60 -3.79
C SER A 101 -15.97 29.35 -2.29
N ARG A 102 -16.85 29.95 -1.48
CA ARG A 102 -16.97 29.68 -0.04
C ARG A 102 -17.23 28.21 0.29
N THR A 103 -18.20 27.60 -0.37
CA THR A 103 -18.58 26.22 -0.11
C THR A 103 -17.50 25.27 -0.60
N TYR A 104 -16.81 25.61 -1.70
CA TYR A 104 -15.66 24.85 -2.19
C TYR A 104 -14.55 24.68 -1.13
N TYR A 105 -14.24 25.70 -0.33
CA TYR A 105 -13.24 25.56 0.75
C TYR A 105 -13.64 24.53 1.82
N HIS A 106 -14.94 24.36 2.10
CA HIS A 106 -15.40 23.30 3.00
C HIS A 106 -15.12 21.92 2.42
N TRP A 107 -15.40 21.72 1.12
CA TRP A 107 -14.99 20.50 0.41
C TRP A 107 -13.48 20.29 0.45
N ALA A 108 -12.70 21.36 0.24
CA ALA A 108 -11.24 21.32 0.26
C ALA A 108 -10.66 20.86 1.58
N ILE A 109 -11.20 21.36 2.68
CA ILE A 109 -10.86 20.88 4.03
C ILE A 109 -11.16 19.38 4.14
N THR A 110 -12.36 18.96 3.75
CA THR A 110 -12.80 17.56 3.86
C THR A 110 -11.93 16.59 3.06
N PHE A 111 -11.72 16.82 1.76
CA PHE A 111 -10.91 15.91 0.94
C PHE A 111 -9.44 15.94 1.35
N THR A 112 -8.91 17.07 1.82
CA THR A 112 -7.53 17.17 2.32
C THR A 112 -7.31 16.27 3.53
N VAL A 113 -8.23 16.30 4.50
CA VAL A 113 -8.18 15.42 5.67
C VAL A 113 -8.18 13.95 5.24
N PHE A 114 -9.05 13.59 4.29
CA PHE A 114 -9.11 12.22 3.79
C PHE A 114 -7.84 11.77 3.05
N PHE A 115 -7.27 12.58 2.17
CA PHE A 115 -5.99 12.27 1.52
C PHE A 115 -4.85 12.08 2.52
N ARG A 116 -4.77 12.96 3.52
CA ARG A 116 -3.72 12.92 4.54
C ARG A 116 -3.84 11.68 5.42
N LEU A 117 -5.06 11.36 5.87
CA LEU A 117 -5.34 10.12 6.60
C LEU A 117 -5.05 8.88 5.75
N ALA A 118 -5.47 8.84 4.49
CA ALA A 118 -5.21 7.71 3.59
C ALA A 118 -3.71 7.44 3.43
N THR A 119 -2.92 8.50 3.24
CA THR A 119 -1.46 8.45 3.07
C THR A 119 -0.74 8.05 4.36
N PHE A 120 -1.24 8.51 5.51
CA PHE A 120 -0.73 8.07 6.81
C PHE A 120 -1.04 6.58 7.07
N LEU A 121 -2.25 6.12 6.76
CA LEU A 121 -2.58 4.69 6.89
C LEU A 121 -1.75 3.82 5.94
N LEU A 122 -1.42 4.31 4.74
CA LEU A 122 -0.47 3.64 3.84
C LEU A 122 0.91 3.47 4.51
N LEU A 123 1.41 4.51 5.20
CA LEU A 123 2.63 4.40 5.99
C LEU A 123 2.50 3.36 7.10
N VAL A 124 1.39 3.34 7.83
CA VAL A 124 1.15 2.36 8.89
C VAL A 124 1.18 0.93 8.35
N VAL A 125 0.56 0.69 7.18
CA VAL A 125 0.60 -0.63 6.55
C VAL A 125 2.02 -1.01 6.12
N PHE A 126 2.74 -0.10 5.47
CA PHE A 126 4.09 -0.36 5.00
C PHE A 126 5.10 -0.51 6.16
N ALA A 127 5.10 0.42 7.10
CA ALA A 127 6.05 0.46 8.19
C ALA A 127 5.76 -0.62 9.23
N SER A 128 4.52 -0.73 9.71
CA SER A 128 4.17 -1.65 10.79
C SER A 128 3.69 -3.00 10.27
N VAL A 129 2.57 -3.04 9.54
CA VAL A 129 1.90 -4.30 9.20
C VAL A 129 2.82 -5.20 8.36
N MET A 130 3.46 -4.66 7.32
CA MET A 130 4.37 -5.43 6.46
C MET A 130 5.56 -5.99 7.26
N ASN A 131 6.22 -5.16 8.08
CA ASN A 131 7.39 -5.60 8.84
C ASN A 131 7.01 -6.61 9.94
N THR A 132 5.87 -6.44 10.61
CA THR A 132 5.38 -7.43 11.59
C THR A 132 5.13 -8.77 10.91
N VAL A 133 4.43 -8.80 9.77
CA VAL A 133 4.16 -10.06 9.03
C VAL A 133 5.47 -10.71 8.55
N LEU A 134 6.44 -9.94 8.03
CA LEU A 134 7.74 -10.48 7.62
C LEU A 134 8.52 -11.08 8.81
N ARG A 135 8.45 -10.44 9.99
CA ARG A 135 9.14 -10.90 11.19
C ARG A 135 8.50 -12.12 11.86
N GLU A 136 7.17 -12.19 11.87
CA GLU A 136 6.43 -13.37 12.34
C GLU A 136 6.89 -14.63 11.60
N ARG A 137 7.23 -14.52 10.31
CA ARG A 137 7.75 -15.64 9.51
C ARG A 137 9.13 -16.13 9.94
N LEU A 138 9.93 -15.32 10.62
CA LEU A 138 11.21 -15.74 11.18
C LEU A 138 11.09 -16.42 12.55
N GLY A 139 9.89 -16.40 13.16
CA GLY A 139 9.66 -16.91 14.53
C GLY A 139 10.13 -15.97 15.64
N TYR A 140 10.52 -14.73 15.33
CA TYR A 140 10.93 -13.76 16.34
C TYR A 140 9.71 -13.04 16.92
N GLY A 141 9.43 -13.24 18.20
CA GLY A 141 8.44 -12.46 18.96
C GLY A 141 8.87 -10.99 19.04
N SER A 142 8.32 -10.13 18.18
CA SER A 142 8.83 -8.78 17.93
C SER A 142 8.21 -7.68 18.82
N LYS A 143 7.87 -7.99 20.08
CA LYS A 143 7.18 -7.01 20.95
C LYS A 143 7.92 -5.66 21.03
N ILE A 144 9.24 -5.69 21.25
CA ILE A 144 10.08 -4.49 21.35
C ILE A 144 10.04 -3.66 20.06
N PHE A 145 10.10 -4.32 18.91
CA PHE A 145 10.11 -3.62 17.62
C PHE A 145 8.76 -3.03 17.27
N ASN A 146 7.68 -3.75 17.56
CA ASN A 146 6.32 -3.22 17.36
C ASN A 146 6.10 -1.97 18.24
N ILE A 147 6.66 -1.95 19.46
CA ILE A 147 6.65 -0.77 20.33
C ILE A 147 7.45 0.37 19.69
N ALA A 148 8.69 0.12 19.26
CA ALA A 148 9.53 1.15 18.64
C ALA A 148 8.89 1.77 17.38
N GLN A 149 8.35 0.94 16.48
CA GLN A 149 7.62 1.41 15.31
C GLN A 149 6.34 2.16 15.68
N GLY A 150 5.63 1.69 16.70
CA GLY A 150 4.44 2.36 17.24
C GLY A 150 4.75 3.76 17.75
N VAL A 151 5.88 3.96 18.44
CA VAL A 151 6.33 5.28 18.91
C VAL A 151 6.62 6.21 17.74
N VAL A 152 7.35 5.75 16.72
CA VAL A 152 7.65 6.55 15.52
C VAL A 152 6.36 6.95 14.79
N LEU A 153 5.45 5.99 14.58
CA LEU A 153 4.15 6.24 13.94
C LEU A 153 3.25 7.16 14.79
N GLY A 154 3.31 7.05 16.11
CA GLY A 154 2.59 7.94 17.04
C GLY A 154 3.08 9.37 16.95
N PHE A 155 4.40 9.58 16.93
CA PHE A 155 4.97 10.91 16.70
C PHE A 155 4.58 11.48 15.34
N MET A 156 4.65 10.65 14.29
CA MET A 156 4.17 11.01 12.95
C MET A 156 2.70 11.41 12.93
N ALA A 157 1.83 10.71 13.67
CA ALA A 157 0.41 11.04 13.77
C ALA A 157 0.17 12.41 14.42
N ILE A 158 0.93 12.76 15.46
CA ILE A 158 0.86 14.06 16.12
C ILE A 158 1.28 15.18 15.16
N VAL A 159 2.42 15.00 14.47
CA VAL A 159 2.93 15.98 13.49
C VAL A 159 1.95 16.13 12.32
N MET A 160 1.37 15.02 11.83
CA MET A 160 0.32 15.05 10.81
C MET A 160 -0.91 15.83 11.30
N GLY A 161 -1.37 15.59 12.52
CA GLY A 161 -2.51 16.30 13.11
C GLY A 161 -2.27 17.81 13.19
N ALA A 162 -1.08 18.22 13.63
CA ALA A 162 -0.68 19.63 13.65
C ALA A 162 -0.62 20.23 12.23
N TYR A 163 -0.03 19.51 11.27
CA TYR A 163 0.07 19.94 9.87
C TYR A 163 -1.30 20.12 9.22
N VAL A 164 -2.16 19.10 9.33
CA VAL A 164 -3.52 19.14 8.78
C VAL A 164 -4.36 20.21 9.47
N GLY A 165 -4.24 20.35 10.80
CA GLY A 165 -4.93 21.40 11.55
C GLY A 165 -4.55 22.81 11.08
N LEU A 166 -3.25 23.06 10.88
CA LEU A 166 -2.75 24.34 10.38
C LEU A 166 -3.17 24.59 8.92
N GLN A 167 -3.13 23.56 8.07
CA GLN A 167 -3.61 23.64 6.69
C GLN A 167 -5.11 23.97 6.63
N CYS A 168 -5.93 23.32 7.45
CA CYS A 168 -7.36 23.60 7.55
C CYS A 168 -7.61 25.01 8.11
N TYR A 169 -6.83 25.45 9.09
CA TYR A 169 -6.89 26.81 9.63
C TYR A 169 -6.61 27.84 8.53
N ASN A 170 -5.51 27.70 7.78
CA ASN A 170 -5.14 28.61 6.70
C ASN A 170 -6.19 28.63 5.58
N LEU A 171 -6.74 27.48 5.20
CA LEU A 171 -7.87 27.41 4.23
C LEU A 171 -9.11 28.15 4.76
N SER A 172 -9.46 27.96 6.03
CA SER A 172 -10.60 28.63 6.65
C SER A 172 -10.41 30.15 6.81
N PHE A 173 -9.16 30.59 6.97
CA PHE A 173 -8.82 31.99 7.18
C PHE A 173 -8.81 32.77 5.86
N ASN A 174 -8.22 32.20 4.80
CA ASN A 174 -8.31 32.75 3.43
C ASN A 174 -9.78 33.02 3.02
N PHE A 175 -10.69 32.18 3.49
CA PHE A 175 -12.12 32.40 3.31
C PHE A 175 -12.64 33.68 4.01
N ARG A 176 -12.26 33.93 5.28
CA ARG A 176 -12.79 35.06 6.08
C ARG A 176 -12.21 36.42 5.68
N SER A 177 -10.98 36.46 5.18
CA SER A 177 -10.27 37.71 4.85
C SER A 177 -10.73 38.37 3.54
N SER A 178 -11.40 37.63 2.65
CA SER A 178 -11.93 38.14 1.38
C SER A 178 -12.98 39.27 1.50
N GLY A 179 -13.48 39.57 2.71
CA GLY A 179 -14.42 40.69 2.95
C GLY A 179 -14.15 41.53 4.21
N ARG A 180 -13.09 41.24 4.97
CA ARG A 180 -12.71 42.03 6.16
C ARG A 180 -11.20 42.15 6.22
N SER A 181 -10.73 43.40 6.28
CA SER A 181 -9.34 43.80 6.57
C SER A 181 -8.85 43.11 7.84
N SER A 182 -8.22 41.96 7.67
CA SER A 182 -7.92 41.04 8.77
C SER A 182 -6.51 41.27 9.29
N ARG A 183 -6.42 41.66 10.57
CA ARG A 183 -5.18 41.93 11.33
C ARG A 183 -4.37 40.67 11.71
N SER A 184 -4.86 39.46 11.42
CA SER A 184 -4.16 38.23 11.81
C SER A 184 -3.25 37.74 10.68
N PRO A 185 -1.96 37.46 10.96
CA PRO A 185 -1.02 37.03 9.92
C PRO A 185 -1.35 35.61 9.46
N LEU A 186 -1.38 35.39 8.14
CA LEU A 186 -1.45 34.04 7.58
C LEU A 186 -0.19 33.26 7.99
N LEU A 187 -0.38 32.05 8.52
CA LEU A 187 0.70 31.17 8.96
C LEU A 187 1.17 30.25 7.81
N ASN A 188 1.21 30.76 6.58
CA ASN A 188 1.59 29.98 5.40
C ASN A 188 3.04 29.50 5.52
N TYR A 189 3.95 30.35 5.97
CA TYR A 189 5.35 30.00 6.14
C TYR A 189 5.56 28.88 7.18
N GLU A 190 4.85 28.96 8.31
CA GLU A 190 4.92 27.91 9.33
C GLU A 190 4.28 26.60 8.86
N GLN A 191 3.23 26.68 8.04
CA GLN A 191 2.63 25.51 7.40
C GLN A 191 3.63 24.80 6.48
N GLU A 192 4.36 25.53 5.62
CA GLU A 192 5.31 24.92 4.70
C GLU A 192 6.51 24.28 5.44
N ARG A 193 7.01 24.93 6.51
CA ARG A 193 8.07 24.34 7.35
C ARG A 193 7.60 23.07 8.06
N LEU A 194 6.37 23.07 8.56
CA LEU A 194 5.78 21.90 9.19
C LEU A 194 5.49 20.78 8.18
N ALA A 195 5.07 21.13 6.96
CA ALA A 195 4.91 20.18 5.85
C ALA A 195 6.25 19.52 5.51
N LEU A 196 7.31 20.31 5.36
CA LEU A 196 8.66 19.81 5.09
C LEU A 196 9.14 18.86 6.21
N ALA A 197 8.96 19.25 7.48
CA ALA A 197 9.31 18.40 8.61
C ALA A 197 8.54 17.07 8.61
N TYR A 198 7.23 17.12 8.37
CA TYR A 198 6.38 15.94 8.25
C TYR A 198 6.88 14.99 7.14
N TRP A 199 7.14 15.52 5.94
CA TRP A 199 7.58 14.70 4.81
C TRP A 199 8.99 14.14 4.97
N MET A 200 9.89 14.89 5.62
CA MET A 200 11.22 14.38 5.98
C MET A 200 11.14 13.21 6.97
N LEU A 201 10.31 13.32 8.00
CA LEU A 201 10.08 12.22 8.94
C LEU A 201 9.39 11.02 8.28
N TYR A 202 8.48 11.27 7.33
CA TYR A 202 7.87 10.23 6.51
C TYR A 202 8.94 9.49 5.70
N LEU A 203 9.84 10.23 5.04
CA LEU A 203 10.94 9.68 4.25
C LEU A 203 11.87 8.81 5.11
N LEU A 204 12.27 9.31 6.28
CA LEU A 204 13.09 8.57 7.24
C LEU A 204 12.38 7.28 7.71
N SER A 205 11.08 7.36 7.95
CA SER A 205 10.26 6.19 8.34
C SER A 205 10.19 5.15 7.23
N VAL A 206 10.09 5.57 5.96
CA VAL A 206 10.12 4.69 4.78
C VAL A 206 11.48 4.02 4.64
N LEU A 207 12.58 4.78 4.75
CA LEU A 207 13.94 4.25 4.65
C LEU A 207 14.25 3.25 5.78
N ALA A 208 13.93 3.60 7.03
CA ALA A 208 14.12 2.72 8.17
C ALA A 208 13.30 1.43 8.00
N SER A 209 12.03 1.54 7.64
CA SER A 209 11.14 0.39 7.42
C SER A 209 11.58 -0.49 6.26
N GLY A 210 12.06 0.11 5.16
CA GLY A 210 12.64 -0.61 4.03
C GLY A 210 13.91 -1.36 4.40
N ALA A 211 14.82 -0.71 5.13
CA ALA A 211 16.05 -1.35 5.63
C ALA A 211 15.73 -2.54 6.54
N PHE A 212 14.78 -2.39 7.46
CA PHE A 212 14.33 -3.49 8.32
C PHE A 212 13.72 -4.64 7.51
N ALA A 213 12.90 -4.35 6.50
CA ALA A 213 12.32 -5.36 5.63
C ALA A 213 13.42 -6.15 4.88
N ILE A 214 14.44 -5.46 4.35
CA ILE A 214 15.57 -6.08 3.65
C ILE A 214 16.40 -6.96 4.60
N VAL A 215 16.75 -6.46 5.79
CA VAL A 215 17.49 -7.25 6.80
C VAL A 215 16.71 -8.52 7.18
N THR A 216 15.39 -8.38 7.33
CA THR A 216 14.49 -9.50 7.63
C THR A 216 14.50 -10.54 6.49
N LEU A 217 14.51 -10.09 5.22
CA LEU A 217 14.62 -10.97 4.06
C LEU A 217 15.98 -11.67 3.94
N VAL A 218 17.07 -10.97 4.23
CA VAL A 218 18.42 -11.56 4.26
C VAL A 218 18.50 -12.63 5.35
N SER A 219 17.92 -12.37 6.52
CA SER A 219 17.80 -13.35 7.61
C SER A 219 16.94 -14.57 7.23
N MET A 220 15.86 -14.37 6.47
CA MET A 220 15.06 -15.49 5.94
C MET A 220 15.87 -16.33 4.94
N ARG A 221 16.67 -15.68 4.09
CA ARG A 221 17.54 -16.35 3.12
C ARG A 221 18.63 -17.18 3.81
N SER A 222 19.22 -16.68 4.89
CA SER A 222 20.22 -17.46 5.65
C SER A 222 19.62 -18.71 6.30
N LYS A 223 18.33 -18.68 6.66
CA LYS A 223 17.56 -19.84 7.13
C LYS A 223 17.01 -20.74 6.00
N ARG A 224 17.45 -20.55 4.75
CA ARG A 224 17.01 -21.31 3.56
C ARG A 224 15.50 -21.26 3.28
N ILE A 225 14.81 -20.22 3.75
CA ILE A 225 13.39 -19.99 3.41
C ILE A 225 13.34 -19.42 1.98
N PRO A 226 12.50 -19.93 1.07
CA PRO A 226 12.43 -19.45 -0.31
C PRO A 226 11.90 -18.01 -0.37
N THR A 227 12.80 -17.05 -0.61
CA THR A 227 12.50 -15.59 -0.63
C THR A 227 12.52 -14.94 -2.01
N GLY A 228 12.78 -15.70 -3.09
CA GLY A 228 13.07 -15.15 -4.43
C GLY A 228 12.07 -14.08 -4.90
N HIS A 229 10.79 -14.42 -4.99
CA HIS A 229 9.76 -13.45 -5.39
C HIS A 229 9.46 -12.38 -4.31
N LEU A 230 9.67 -12.72 -3.04
CA LEU A 230 9.35 -11.83 -1.92
C LEU A 230 10.30 -10.62 -1.89
N ILE A 231 11.59 -10.84 -2.17
CA ILE A 231 12.59 -9.77 -2.26
C ILE A 231 12.21 -8.76 -3.34
N GLY A 232 11.86 -9.24 -4.54
CA GLY A 232 11.46 -8.37 -5.65
C GLY A 232 10.29 -7.44 -5.29
N TRP A 233 9.23 -7.99 -4.67
CA TRP A 233 8.08 -7.19 -4.26
C TRP A 233 8.39 -6.21 -3.13
N VAL A 234 9.15 -6.61 -2.11
CA VAL A 234 9.53 -5.70 -1.01
C VAL A 234 10.40 -4.55 -1.53
N THR A 235 11.36 -4.84 -2.41
CA THR A 235 12.17 -3.81 -3.06
C THR A 235 11.31 -2.88 -3.91
N ALA A 236 10.36 -3.42 -4.69
CA ALA A 236 9.44 -2.61 -5.50
C ALA A 236 8.55 -1.69 -4.66
N VAL A 237 7.94 -2.19 -3.57
CA VAL A 237 7.17 -1.36 -2.64
C VAL A 237 8.06 -0.26 -2.05
N THR A 238 9.23 -0.63 -1.53
CA THR A 238 10.15 0.31 -0.86
C THR A 238 10.61 1.42 -1.80
N LEU A 239 10.98 1.06 -3.03
CA LEU A 239 11.40 2.01 -4.06
C LEU A 239 10.23 2.92 -4.46
N SER A 240 9.03 2.36 -4.64
CA SER A 240 7.85 3.19 -4.95
C SER A 240 7.55 4.18 -3.83
N MET A 241 7.55 3.73 -2.57
CA MET A 241 7.34 4.57 -1.38
C MET A 241 8.42 5.66 -1.27
N PHE A 242 9.67 5.30 -1.53
CA PHE A 242 10.78 6.25 -1.49
C PHE A 242 10.65 7.35 -2.55
N ILE A 243 10.35 7.00 -3.81
CA ILE A 243 10.33 7.96 -4.91
C ILE A 243 9.23 9.01 -4.71
N TRP A 244 7.98 8.61 -4.43
CA TRP A 244 6.91 9.59 -4.31
C TRP A 244 7.09 10.50 -3.09
N VAL A 245 7.60 9.98 -1.96
CA VAL A 245 7.90 10.78 -0.77
C VAL A 245 9.06 11.73 -1.04
N LEU A 246 10.12 11.28 -1.71
CA LEU A 246 11.25 12.14 -2.08
C LEU A 246 10.80 13.31 -2.95
N LEU A 247 9.99 13.06 -3.96
CA LEU A 247 9.43 14.13 -4.81
C LEU A 247 8.57 15.09 -4.00
N THR A 248 7.78 14.58 -3.05
CA THR A 248 6.96 15.41 -2.16
C THR A 248 7.82 16.28 -1.23
N VAL A 249 8.94 15.75 -0.71
CA VAL A 249 9.94 16.52 0.04
C VAL A 249 10.55 17.62 -0.82
N ILE A 250 10.87 17.34 -2.09
CA ILE A 250 11.42 18.34 -3.02
C ILE A 250 10.39 19.46 -3.26
N GLN A 251 9.11 19.13 -3.47
CA GLN A 251 8.04 20.13 -3.60
C GLN A 251 7.89 20.99 -2.35
N ALA A 252 7.84 20.36 -1.17
CA ALA A 252 7.73 21.06 0.10
C ALA A 252 8.96 21.95 0.36
N GLY A 253 10.16 21.47 0.03
CA GLY A 253 11.40 22.24 0.16
C GLY A 253 11.44 23.46 -0.75
N ALA A 254 10.99 23.30 -2.01
CA ALA A 254 10.87 24.42 -2.94
C ALA A 254 9.83 25.47 -2.49
N ALA A 255 8.78 25.05 -1.77
CA ALA A 255 7.78 25.97 -1.23
C ALA A 255 8.28 26.78 -0.02
N VAL A 256 9.30 26.30 0.70
CA VAL A 256 9.86 26.97 1.88
C VAL A 256 10.83 28.09 1.52
N ASP A 257 11.58 27.99 0.41
CA ASP A 257 12.58 28.99 0.03
C ASP A 257 11.91 30.22 -0.62
N PRO A 258 11.85 31.39 0.06
CA PRO A 258 11.23 32.59 -0.47
C PRO A 258 12.01 33.22 -1.64
N ARG A 259 13.26 32.78 -1.86
CA ARG A 259 14.12 33.27 -2.96
C ARG A 259 14.06 32.37 -4.18
N SER A 260 13.64 31.11 -4.03
CA SER A 260 13.42 30.25 -5.17
C SER A 260 12.22 30.75 -5.95
N ALA A 261 12.29 30.76 -7.28
CA ALA A 261 11.14 31.09 -8.12
C ALA A 261 10.02 30.00 -8.06
N GLY A 262 10.08 29.11 -7.07
CA GLY A 262 9.33 27.87 -7.02
C GLY A 262 9.74 26.90 -8.14
N LEU A 263 9.11 25.73 -8.14
CA LEU A 263 9.14 24.86 -9.31
C LEU A 263 8.25 25.46 -10.40
N GLY A 264 8.72 25.41 -11.64
CA GLY A 264 7.90 25.82 -12.78
C GLY A 264 6.57 25.05 -12.82
N ARG A 265 5.51 25.70 -13.30
CA ARG A 265 4.15 25.14 -13.37
C ARG A 265 4.11 23.76 -14.05
N GLN A 266 4.81 23.60 -15.16
CA GLN A 266 4.92 22.32 -15.89
C GLN A 266 5.61 21.22 -15.05
N THR A 267 6.62 21.59 -14.26
CA THR A 267 7.31 20.67 -13.35
C THR A 267 6.37 20.19 -12.25
N TYR A 268 5.53 21.08 -11.72
CA TYR A 268 4.53 20.70 -10.72
C TYR A 268 3.53 19.68 -11.29
N PHE A 269 3.09 19.85 -12.54
CA PHE A 269 2.21 18.87 -13.21
C PHE A 269 2.87 17.52 -13.36
N ALA A 270 4.10 17.49 -13.89
CA ALA A 270 4.85 16.25 -14.03
C ALA A 270 5.01 15.56 -12.67
N PHE A 271 5.35 16.32 -11.62
CA PHE A 271 5.54 15.75 -10.30
C PHE A 271 4.24 15.18 -9.73
N GLU A 272 3.10 15.84 -9.93
CA GLU A 272 1.81 15.33 -9.44
C GLU A 272 1.48 13.96 -10.05
N TYR A 273 1.61 13.81 -11.38
CA TYR A 273 1.42 12.51 -12.03
C TYR A 273 2.39 11.45 -11.53
N ILE A 274 3.66 11.80 -11.34
CA ILE A 274 4.69 10.84 -10.89
C ILE A 274 4.45 10.45 -9.44
N VAL A 275 4.14 11.40 -8.56
CA VAL A 275 3.84 11.17 -7.14
C VAL A 275 2.64 10.25 -7.01
N ASP A 276 1.51 10.58 -7.66
CA ASP A 276 0.29 9.78 -7.59
C ASP A 276 0.50 8.39 -8.21
N ALA A 277 1.28 8.28 -9.29
CA ALA A 277 1.62 6.99 -9.89
C ALA A 277 2.41 6.10 -8.93
N PHE A 278 3.49 6.61 -8.31
CA PHE A 278 4.30 5.83 -7.39
C PHE A 278 3.59 5.56 -6.05
N GLN A 279 2.75 6.47 -5.59
CA GLN A 279 1.87 6.22 -4.45
C GLN A 279 0.87 5.08 -4.77
N THR A 280 0.28 5.11 -5.96
CA THR A 280 -0.64 4.08 -6.42
C THR A 280 0.03 2.72 -6.60
N LEU A 281 1.25 2.71 -7.18
CA LEU A 281 2.09 1.52 -7.27
C LEU A 281 2.43 0.94 -5.90
N SER A 282 2.55 1.77 -4.85
CA SER A 282 2.79 1.29 -3.49
C SER A 282 1.62 0.41 -3.00
N TRP A 283 0.37 0.82 -3.22
CA TRP A 283 -0.79 -0.03 -2.91
C TRP A 283 -0.81 -1.31 -3.76
N ILE A 284 -0.52 -1.22 -5.06
CA ILE A 284 -0.49 -2.38 -5.97
C ILE A 284 0.57 -3.38 -5.52
N PHE A 285 1.78 -2.93 -5.23
CA PHE A 285 2.88 -3.80 -4.83
C PHE A 285 2.63 -4.43 -3.45
N LEU A 286 1.99 -3.73 -2.52
CA LEU A 286 1.52 -4.33 -1.25
C LEU A 286 0.48 -5.43 -1.48
N LEU A 287 -0.43 -5.24 -2.44
CA LEU A 287 -1.41 -6.26 -2.82
C LEU A 287 -0.74 -7.48 -3.48
N CYS A 288 0.24 -7.25 -4.36
CA CYS A 288 1.05 -8.31 -4.97
C CYS A 288 1.88 -9.08 -3.92
N LEU A 289 2.45 -8.36 -2.95
CA LEU A 289 3.18 -8.94 -1.83
C LEU A 289 2.27 -9.89 -1.01
N ALA A 290 1.03 -9.48 -0.78
CA ALA A 290 0.05 -10.30 -0.05
C ALA A 290 -0.38 -11.56 -0.79
N LYS A 291 -0.31 -11.57 -2.12
CA LYS A 291 -0.58 -12.76 -2.94
C LYS A 291 0.56 -13.79 -2.87
N SER A 292 1.75 -13.39 -2.42
CA SER A 292 2.91 -14.29 -2.42
C SER A 292 2.72 -15.47 -1.45
N LYS A 293 2.81 -16.70 -1.98
CA LYS A 293 2.73 -17.92 -1.17
C LYS A 293 3.88 -18.02 -0.16
N ALA A 294 5.03 -17.43 -0.49
CA ALA A 294 6.21 -17.39 0.37
C ALA A 294 5.93 -16.74 1.74
N LEU A 295 5.01 -15.79 1.80
CA LEU A 295 4.66 -15.09 3.05
C LEU A 295 3.70 -15.87 3.95
N PHE A 296 2.99 -16.87 3.43
CA PHE A 296 1.95 -17.57 4.19
C PHE A 296 1.96 -19.10 4.11
N GLY A 297 2.85 -19.72 3.32
CA GLY A 297 2.99 -21.17 3.27
C GLY A 297 3.34 -21.73 4.64
N SER A 298 2.62 -22.75 5.10
CA SER A 298 2.92 -23.41 6.37
C SER A 298 4.28 -24.12 6.25
N PRO A 299 5.23 -23.92 7.18
CA PRO A 299 6.51 -24.63 7.14
C PRO A 299 6.39 -26.15 7.32
N MET A 300 5.21 -26.65 7.74
CA MET A 300 4.97 -28.03 8.18
C MET A 300 4.58 -29.03 7.07
N ASP A 301 4.33 -28.62 5.83
CA ASP A 301 4.06 -29.59 4.74
C ASP A 301 5.33 -30.15 4.08
N THR A 302 6.52 -29.72 4.54
CA THR A 302 7.80 -30.18 3.97
C THR A 302 8.44 -31.32 4.76
N THR A 303 7.83 -31.78 5.87
CA THR A 303 8.42 -32.81 6.74
C THR A 303 8.22 -34.26 6.28
N ASN A 304 7.35 -34.55 5.30
CA ASN A 304 7.09 -35.93 4.86
C ASN A 304 7.45 -36.25 3.41
N HIS A 305 7.90 -35.27 2.64
CA HIS A 305 8.65 -35.57 1.42
C HIS A 305 10.07 -35.12 1.63
N PRO A 306 11.03 -36.02 1.95
CA PRO A 306 12.42 -35.70 1.73
C PRO A 306 12.49 -35.18 0.30
N VAL A 307 12.88 -33.91 0.15
CA VAL A 307 13.32 -33.39 -1.13
C VAL A 307 14.57 -34.20 -1.42
N GLN A 308 14.36 -35.36 -2.06
CA GLN A 308 15.37 -36.07 -2.77
C GLN A 308 15.86 -35.03 -3.77
N TYR A 309 16.93 -34.35 -3.40
CA TYR A 309 17.85 -33.83 -4.39
C TYR A 309 18.25 -35.06 -5.17
N ASN A 310 17.50 -35.35 -6.22
CA ASN A 310 17.90 -36.27 -7.27
C ASN A 310 19.03 -35.51 -7.97
N SER A 311 20.18 -35.47 -7.29
CA SER A 311 21.44 -35.14 -7.91
C SER A 311 21.64 -36.26 -8.91
N THR A 312 21.20 -36.02 -10.13
CA THR A 312 21.55 -36.78 -11.32
C THR A 312 23.03 -36.58 -11.57
N TYR A 313 23.87 -37.00 -10.63
CA TYR A 313 25.15 -37.56 -10.97
C TYR A 313 24.80 -38.79 -11.79
N LEU A 314 25.14 -38.75 -13.08
CA LEU A 314 25.17 -39.90 -13.96
C LEU A 314 25.96 -41.00 -13.25
N GLN A 315 25.26 -41.89 -12.55
CA GLN A 315 25.83 -43.14 -12.09
C GLN A 315 26.14 -43.94 -13.36
N PRO A 316 27.38 -44.39 -13.58
CA PRO A 316 27.68 -45.26 -14.71
C PRO A 316 26.79 -46.50 -14.59
N GLN A 317 26.00 -46.76 -15.65
CA GLN A 317 25.13 -47.92 -15.78
C GLN A 317 25.91 -49.19 -15.43
N GLN A 318 25.59 -49.82 -14.30
CA GLN A 318 25.92 -51.23 -14.12
C GLN A 318 24.91 -52.06 -14.94
N PRO A 319 25.37 -53.05 -15.72
CA PRO A 319 24.50 -53.91 -16.51
C PRO A 319 23.54 -54.68 -15.60
N TYR A 320 22.26 -54.39 -15.77
CA TYR A 320 21.15 -55.03 -15.08
C TYR A 320 21.01 -56.47 -15.54
N ILE A 321 21.30 -57.43 -14.66
CA ILE A 321 20.98 -58.84 -14.83
C ILE A 321 19.52 -59.02 -14.43
N ALA A 322 18.68 -59.40 -15.40
CA ALA A 322 17.25 -59.61 -15.21
C ALA A 322 16.98 -60.78 -14.24
N PRO A 323 16.25 -60.56 -13.13
CA PRO A 323 15.74 -61.66 -12.32
C PRO A 323 14.56 -62.38 -13.02
N PRO A 324 14.39 -63.69 -12.78
CA PRO A 324 13.38 -64.51 -13.46
C PRO A 324 11.94 -64.07 -13.11
N PRO A 325 10.98 -64.28 -14.03
CA PRO A 325 9.61 -63.82 -13.88
C PRO A 325 8.92 -64.53 -12.71
N LEU A 326 8.43 -63.74 -11.75
CA LEU A 326 7.54 -64.21 -10.69
C LEU A 326 6.15 -64.51 -11.29
N GLN A 327 5.64 -65.67 -10.92
CA GLN A 327 4.32 -66.18 -11.32
C GLN A 327 3.21 -65.21 -10.93
N GLN A 328 2.34 -64.90 -11.89
CA GLN A 328 1.11 -64.15 -11.70
C GLN A 328 0.13 -64.96 -10.86
N GLN A 329 -0.14 -64.50 -9.63
CA GLN A 329 -1.21 -65.01 -8.81
C GLN A 329 -2.46 -64.17 -9.08
N TYR A 330 -3.42 -64.76 -9.79
CA TYR A 330 -4.75 -64.22 -10.03
C TYR A 330 -5.46 -63.99 -8.70
N ALA A 331 -5.76 -62.72 -8.37
CA ALA A 331 -6.64 -62.37 -7.27
C ALA A 331 -8.05 -62.13 -7.82
N TYR A 332 -8.98 -62.91 -7.27
CA TYR A 332 -10.39 -63.03 -7.61
C TYR A 332 -11.18 -61.78 -7.19
N ASP A 333 -12.08 -61.34 -8.06
CA ASP A 333 -12.99 -60.21 -7.88
C ASP A 333 -14.08 -60.58 -6.86
N GLY A 334 -14.27 -59.74 -5.85
CA GLY A 334 -15.16 -60.01 -4.73
C GLY A 334 -15.47 -58.73 -3.97
N ASP A 335 -16.73 -58.34 -4.03
CA ASP A 335 -17.34 -57.12 -3.55
C ASP A 335 -16.92 -56.62 -2.15
N ALA A 336 -16.94 -55.28 -2.07
CA ALA A 336 -17.21 -54.43 -0.91
C ALA A 336 -16.64 -54.83 0.46
N THR A 337 -15.68 -54.05 0.97
CA THR A 337 -15.79 -53.35 2.28
C THR A 337 -14.50 -52.62 2.71
N GLN A 338 -14.71 -51.51 3.41
CA GLN A 338 -13.92 -50.98 4.53
C GLN A 338 -12.39 -50.88 4.39
N GLN A 339 -11.92 -49.65 4.21
CA GLN A 339 -10.52 -49.26 4.43
C GLN A 339 -10.18 -49.29 5.92
N TYR A 340 -9.70 -50.43 6.41
CA TYR A 340 -8.91 -50.52 7.64
C TYR A 340 -7.46 -50.13 7.32
N TYR A 341 -7.04 -48.97 7.82
CA TYR A 341 -5.63 -48.58 7.81
C TYR A 341 -4.87 -49.40 8.85
N TYR A 342 -4.14 -50.42 8.39
CA TYR A 342 -3.10 -51.07 9.18
C TYR A 342 -1.92 -50.09 9.35
N GLN A 343 -1.78 -49.57 10.56
CA GLN A 343 -0.61 -48.82 11.00
C GLN A 343 0.50 -49.83 11.31
N GLN A 344 1.37 -50.12 10.34
CA GLN A 344 2.63 -50.84 10.60
C GLN A 344 3.55 -49.93 11.41
N GLN A 345 3.66 -50.20 12.71
CA GLN A 345 4.75 -49.70 13.54
C GLN A 345 6.04 -50.44 13.16
N PRO A 346 7.15 -49.75 12.86
CA PRO A 346 8.45 -50.39 12.83
C PRO A 346 8.85 -50.74 14.27
N ALA A 347 8.94 -52.04 14.55
CA ALA A 347 9.54 -52.57 15.76
C ALA A 347 11.05 -52.27 15.75
N TYR A 348 11.47 -51.27 16.51
CA TYR A 348 12.88 -50.99 16.75
C TYR A 348 13.36 -51.86 17.91
N ASN A 349 13.94 -53.01 17.56
CA ASN A 349 14.64 -53.87 18.51
C ASN A 349 16.14 -53.53 18.40
N GLY A 350 16.69 -52.85 19.40
CA GLY A 350 18.07 -52.35 19.35
C GLY A 350 18.57 -51.90 20.72
N THR A 351 18.97 -52.89 21.51
CA THR A 351 19.74 -52.87 22.75
C THR A 351 20.76 -51.72 22.91
N THR A 352 20.69 -51.06 24.07
CA THR A 352 21.75 -50.28 24.71
C THR A 352 23.04 -51.08 24.89
N PRO A 353 24.19 -50.38 24.88
CA PRO A 353 25.08 -50.47 26.05
C PRO A 353 25.38 -49.10 26.65
N LEU A 354 25.31 -49.06 27.98
CA LEU A 354 25.98 -48.08 28.84
C LEU A 354 27.45 -47.92 28.43
N ALA A 355 27.89 -46.69 28.22
CA ALA A 355 29.28 -46.31 28.39
C ALA A 355 29.33 -45.15 29.39
N HIS A 356 29.58 -45.53 30.62
CA HIS A 356 30.07 -44.72 31.72
C HIS A 356 31.38 -44.07 31.26
N HIS A 357 31.46 -42.74 31.18
CA HIS A 357 32.76 -42.07 31.17
C HIS A 357 32.74 -40.89 32.12
N ASP A 358 33.22 -41.16 33.33
CA ASP A 358 33.79 -40.17 34.22
C ASP A 358 35.00 -39.51 33.55
N ARG A 359 35.06 -38.18 33.55
CA ARG A 359 36.33 -37.46 33.65
C ARG A 359 36.15 -36.05 34.17
N HIS A 360 36.35 -35.94 35.48
CA HIS A 360 37.23 -35.00 36.17
C HIS A 360 37.98 -33.95 35.34
N GLU A 361 37.92 -32.71 35.87
CA GLU A 361 39.04 -31.81 36.19
C GLU A 361 39.34 -30.56 35.35
N LEU A 362 39.28 -29.41 36.08
CA LEU A 362 40.20 -28.26 36.13
C LEU A 362 40.36 -27.43 34.85
N LYS A 363 40.10 -26.11 34.83
CA LYS A 363 40.55 -25.04 35.72
C LYS A 363 39.68 -23.80 35.57
#